data_AF-A0A945QYG0-F1
#
_entry.id   AF-A0A945QYG0-F1
#
_cell.length_a   1.000
_cell.length_b   1.000
_cell.length_c   1.000
_cell.angle_alpha   90.00
_cell.angle_beta   90.00
_cell.angle_gamma   90.00
#
_symmetry.space_group_name_H-M   'P 1'
#
loop_
_entity.id
_entity.type
_entity.pdbx_description
1 polymer ?
#
loop_
_entity_poly.entity_id
_entity_poly.type
_entity_poly.pdbx_seq_one_letter_code
_entity_poly.pdbx_strand_id
1 'polypeptide(L)'
;MAPNPTVRELTVCHGYGCRWMTNVRIEPSAQAEFAALFKPAPKTAAEERGRLGRAIALFELKIGVATGTSNDRYAAATFNKDPGQLDCIDETVNTTTYLKLLTTMGLMRFHRIGEAAQRGSISGFAFNDFVTNTAVIVDKKTGAPFAIDSYFFGNGREPKIMPLAAWRNNWRPSLDDPNLTPVPVASRTVPR
;
A
#
# COMPACT_ATOMS: atom_id res chain seq x y z
N MET A 1 4.11 1.80 -17.14
CA MET A 1 4.51 2.63 -15.98
C MET A 1 3.44 3.72 -15.84
N ALA A 2 2.81 3.87 -14.67
CA ALA A 2 1.82 4.94 -14.46
C ALA A 2 2.51 6.32 -14.60
N PRO A 3 1.86 7.32 -15.21
CA PRO A 3 2.40 8.67 -15.32
C PRO A 3 2.65 9.27 -13.91
N ASN A 4 3.56 10.23 -13.83
CA ASN A 4 3.78 10.93 -12.56
C ASN A 4 2.52 11.72 -12.19
N PRO A 5 2.05 11.64 -10.93
CA PRO A 5 0.85 12.34 -10.52
C PRO A 5 1.09 13.85 -10.42
N THR A 6 0.02 14.63 -10.62
CA THR A 6 -0.01 16.04 -10.23
C THR A 6 -0.79 16.17 -8.92
N VAL A 7 -0.74 17.32 -8.27
CA VAL A 7 -1.52 17.55 -7.02
C VAL A 7 -3.04 17.34 -7.21
N ARG A 8 -3.55 17.35 -8.44
CA ARG A 8 -4.98 17.22 -8.76
C ARG A 8 -5.37 15.90 -9.40
N GLU A 9 -4.42 15.09 -9.84
CA GLU A 9 -4.73 13.83 -10.54
C GLU A 9 -3.63 12.80 -10.35
N LEU A 10 -4.04 11.53 -10.32
CA LEU A 10 -3.15 10.39 -10.31
C LEU A 10 -3.78 9.21 -11.02
N THR A 11 -2.94 8.32 -11.54
CA THR A 11 -3.39 7.05 -12.16
C THR A 11 -3.26 5.91 -11.15
N VAL A 12 -4.32 5.13 -11.02
CA VAL A 12 -4.43 4.01 -10.07
C VAL A 12 -4.51 2.70 -10.84
N CYS A 13 -3.66 1.74 -10.48
CA CYS A 13 -3.72 0.36 -10.94
C CYS A 13 -4.75 -0.45 -10.16
N HIS A 14 -5.46 -1.35 -10.82
CA HIS A 14 -6.30 -2.35 -10.17
C HIS A 14 -6.55 -3.56 -11.06
N GLY A 15 -7.18 -4.59 -10.48
CA GLY A 15 -7.63 -5.77 -11.20
C GLY A 15 -6.53 -6.77 -11.52
N TYR A 16 -5.56 -6.91 -10.61
CA TYR A 16 -4.43 -7.83 -10.63
C TYR A 16 -3.39 -7.48 -11.71
N GLY A 17 -2.16 -7.19 -11.29
CA GLY A 17 -1.04 -6.92 -12.19
C GLY A 17 -1.19 -5.64 -13.02
N CYS A 18 -1.81 -4.60 -12.48
CA CYS A 18 -2.11 -3.33 -13.16
C CYS A 18 -2.93 -3.51 -14.44
N ARG A 19 -3.84 -4.48 -14.46
CA ARG A 19 -4.65 -4.78 -15.65
C ARG A 19 -5.52 -3.60 -16.06
N TRP A 20 -6.02 -2.86 -15.09
CA TRP A 20 -6.78 -1.63 -15.30
C TRP A 20 -6.03 -0.45 -14.72
N MET A 21 -6.12 0.68 -15.43
CA MET A 21 -5.55 1.94 -14.99
C MET A 21 -6.65 3.01 -15.05
N THR A 22 -7.00 3.57 -13.91
CA THR A 22 -8.03 4.60 -13.79
C THR A 22 -7.41 5.92 -13.37
N ASN A 23 -7.67 6.98 -14.13
CA ASN A 23 -7.31 8.33 -13.73
C ASN A 23 -8.31 8.83 -12.69
N VAL A 24 -7.80 9.23 -11.53
CA VAL A 24 -8.58 9.72 -10.41
C VAL A 24 -8.22 11.17 -10.15
N ARG A 25 -9.25 12.02 -10.06
CA ARG A 25 -9.11 13.41 -9.66
C ARG A 25 -9.09 13.51 -8.14
N ILE A 26 -8.15 14.30 -7.62
CA ILE A 26 -8.01 14.58 -6.19
C ILE A 26 -8.60 15.95 -5.93
N GLU A 27 -9.78 15.97 -5.32
CA GLU A 27 -10.46 17.22 -4.97
C GLU A 27 -9.67 18.03 -3.94
N PRO A 28 -9.78 19.38 -3.95
CA PRO A 28 -9.05 20.24 -3.02
C PRO A 28 -9.28 19.90 -1.54
N SER A 29 -10.49 19.42 -1.18
CA SER A 29 -10.81 18.95 0.16
C SER A 29 -9.95 17.74 0.56
N ALA A 30 -9.82 16.76 -0.33
CA ALA A 30 -8.96 15.59 -0.10
C ALA A 30 -7.48 16.00 0.02
N GLN A 31 -7.01 16.94 -0.82
CA GLN A 31 -5.65 17.49 -0.70
C GLN A 31 -5.40 18.14 0.67
N ALA A 32 -6.38 18.88 1.19
CA ALA A 32 -6.29 19.50 2.51
C ALA A 32 -6.24 18.45 3.64
N GLU A 33 -7.01 17.36 3.53
CA GLU A 33 -6.95 16.26 4.48
C GLU A 33 -5.58 15.57 4.48
N PHE A 34 -5.00 15.29 3.31
CA PHE A 34 -3.63 14.75 3.21
C PHE A 34 -2.62 15.71 3.84
N ALA A 35 -2.71 17.01 3.54
CA ALA A 35 -1.81 18.01 4.12
C ALA A 35 -1.97 18.13 5.65
N ALA A 36 -3.19 17.94 6.18
CA ALA A 36 -3.47 18.01 7.61
C ALA A 36 -2.75 16.90 8.39
N LEU A 37 -2.61 15.69 7.83
CA LEU A 37 -1.85 14.58 8.45
C LEU A 37 -0.38 14.94 8.74
N PHE A 38 0.16 15.92 8.01
CA PHE A 38 1.53 16.37 8.14
C PHE A 38 1.67 17.69 8.91
N LYS A 39 0.59 18.20 9.54
CA LYS A 39 0.62 19.42 10.36
C LYS A 39 0.47 19.10 11.86
N PRO A 40 1.33 19.65 12.75
CA PRO A 40 2.59 20.36 12.43
C PRO A 40 3.59 19.41 11.79
N ALA A 41 4.57 19.90 11.02
CA ALA A 41 5.56 19.05 10.31
C ALA A 41 6.19 17.98 11.21
N PRO A 42 6.47 16.76 10.70
CA PRO A 42 7.12 15.73 11.49
C PRO A 42 8.48 16.24 11.99
N LYS A 43 8.83 15.88 13.23
CA LYS A 43 10.11 16.24 13.86
C LYS A 43 11.15 15.13 13.70
N THR A 44 10.70 13.90 13.44
CA THR A 44 11.57 12.74 13.30
C THR A 44 11.19 11.88 12.09
N ALA A 45 12.14 11.09 11.60
CA ALA A 45 11.89 10.09 10.56
C ALA A 45 10.82 9.07 11.00
N ALA A 46 10.81 8.67 12.28
CA ALA A 46 9.81 7.75 12.81
C ALA A 46 8.39 8.36 12.76
N GLU A 47 8.23 9.62 13.15
CA GLU A 47 6.96 10.34 13.03
C GLU A 47 6.50 10.46 11.58
N GLU A 48 7.42 10.75 10.66
CA GLU A 48 7.09 10.80 9.23
C GLU A 48 6.59 9.44 8.72
N ARG A 49 7.24 8.32 9.08
CA ARG A 49 6.76 6.98 8.72
C ARG A 49 5.34 6.73 9.24
N GLY A 50 5.04 7.05 10.49
CA GLY A 50 3.67 6.91 11.02
C GLY A 50 2.62 7.76 10.27
N ARG A 51 3.00 8.95 9.81
CA ARG A 51 2.11 9.82 9.01
C ARG A 51 1.94 9.33 7.59
N LEU A 52 2.99 8.76 7.00
CA LEU A 52 2.91 8.09 5.71
C LEU A 52 1.94 6.90 5.78
N GLY A 53 1.99 6.09 6.84
CA GLY A 53 1.03 5.00 7.07
C GLY A 53 -0.42 5.48 7.04
N ARG A 54 -0.75 6.51 7.84
CA ARG A 54 -2.09 7.14 7.81
C ARG A 54 -2.47 7.72 6.46
N ALA A 55 -1.52 8.30 5.74
CA ALA A 55 -1.78 8.88 4.43
C ALA A 55 -2.14 7.81 3.41
N ILE A 56 -1.40 6.68 3.36
CA ILE A 56 -1.71 5.54 2.48
C ILE A 56 -3.10 4.97 2.79
N ALA A 57 -3.42 4.75 4.07
CA ALA A 57 -4.76 4.34 4.48
C ALA A 57 -5.86 5.31 4.00
N LEU A 58 -5.63 6.62 4.13
CA LEU A 58 -6.58 7.62 3.65
C LEU A 58 -6.70 7.64 2.12
N PHE A 59 -5.61 7.39 1.38
CA PHE A 59 -5.66 7.24 -0.07
C PHE A 59 -6.54 6.07 -0.46
N GLU A 60 -6.33 4.90 0.12
CA GLU A 60 -7.13 3.70 -0.16
C GLU A 60 -8.61 3.93 0.06
N LEU A 61 -9.01 4.58 1.16
CA LEU A 61 -10.42 4.92 1.43
C LEU A 61 -11.01 5.87 0.38
N LYS A 62 -10.28 6.93 0.02
CA LYS A 62 -10.78 7.96 -0.90
C LYS A 62 -10.79 7.48 -2.35
N ILE A 63 -9.74 6.78 -2.76
CA ILE A 63 -9.55 6.31 -4.12
C ILE A 63 -10.38 5.06 -4.37
N GLY A 64 -10.57 4.20 -3.36
CA GLY A 64 -11.40 3.00 -3.46
C GLY A 64 -12.81 3.31 -3.97
N VAL A 65 -13.39 4.42 -3.52
CA VAL A 65 -14.71 4.89 -3.98
C VAL A 65 -14.69 5.27 -5.46
N ALA A 66 -13.61 5.89 -5.94
CA ALA A 66 -13.49 6.34 -7.33
C ALA A 66 -13.16 5.21 -8.31
N THR A 67 -12.47 4.16 -7.86
CA THR A 67 -12.04 3.03 -8.71
C THR A 67 -12.90 1.77 -8.55
N GLY A 68 -13.83 1.76 -7.59
CA GLY A 68 -14.64 0.58 -7.28
C GLY A 68 -13.90 -0.49 -6.45
N THR A 69 -12.77 -0.12 -5.84
CA THR A 69 -11.91 -1.03 -5.06
C THR A 69 -12.14 -0.90 -3.54
N SER A 70 -13.18 -0.19 -3.10
CA SER A 70 -13.50 -0.03 -1.66
C SER A 70 -13.68 -1.35 -0.89
N ASN A 71 -14.00 -2.44 -1.58
CA ASN A 71 -14.16 -3.78 -0.99
C ASN A 71 -12.96 -4.69 -1.26
N ASP A 72 -11.79 -4.11 -1.55
CA ASP A 72 -10.57 -4.88 -1.76
C ASP A 72 -10.27 -5.80 -0.57
N ARG A 73 -9.94 -7.06 -0.88
CA ARG A 73 -9.66 -8.09 0.10
C ARG A 73 -8.15 -8.16 0.33
N TYR A 74 -7.77 -8.13 1.60
CA TYR A 74 -6.39 -8.39 1.99
C TYR A 74 -5.90 -9.73 1.43
N ALA A 75 -4.60 -9.82 1.16
CA ALA A 75 -3.97 -11.02 0.65
C ALA A 75 -4.66 -11.63 -0.60
N ALA A 76 -5.23 -10.79 -1.48
CA ALA A 76 -5.91 -11.24 -2.68
C ALA A 76 -5.00 -12.14 -3.54
N ALA A 77 -5.56 -13.25 -4.02
CA ALA A 77 -4.79 -14.29 -4.72
C ALA A 77 -4.30 -13.81 -6.09
N THR A 78 -3.04 -14.08 -6.43
CA THR A 78 -2.33 -13.47 -7.57
C THR A 78 -2.86 -13.83 -8.97
N PHE A 79 -3.87 -14.71 -9.09
CA PHE A 79 -4.38 -15.22 -10.37
C PHE A 79 -5.88 -14.98 -10.57
N ASN A 80 -6.39 -13.84 -10.10
CA ASN A 80 -7.77 -13.42 -10.32
C ASN A 80 -7.81 -12.22 -11.29
N LYS A 81 -9.01 -11.76 -11.67
CA LYS A 81 -9.26 -10.73 -12.69
C LYS A 81 -10.34 -9.73 -12.27
N ASP A 82 -10.75 -9.77 -11.01
CA ASP A 82 -11.79 -8.90 -10.47
C ASP A 82 -11.28 -7.45 -10.40
N PRO A 83 -11.88 -6.51 -11.16
CA PRO A 83 -11.46 -5.10 -11.15
C PRO A 83 -11.70 -4.41 -9.81
N GLY A 84 -12.52 -4.97 -8.92
CA GLY A 84 -12.73 -4.43 -7.58
C GLY A 84 -11.69 -4.83 -6.55
N GLN A 85 -10.58 -5.46 -6.95
CA GLN A 85 -9.56 -6.02 -6.07
C GLN A 85 -8.14 -5.61 -6.51
N LEU A 86 -7.19 -5.68 -5.58
CA LEU A 86 -5.80 -5.27 -5.72
C LEU A 86 -4.88 -6.41 -5.30
N ASP A 87 -3.91 -6.74 -6.15
CA ASP A 87 -2.82 -7.64 -5.75
C ASP A 87 -1.58 -6.86 -5.27
N CYS A 88 -0.55 -7.59 -4.86
CA CYS A 88 0.68 -6.95 -4.38
C CYS A 88 1.37 -6.05 -5.43
N ILE A 89 1.12 -6.25 -6.73
CA ILE A 89 1.66 -5.41 -7.80
C ILE A 89 0.86 -4.10 -7.85
N ASP A 90 -0.47 -4.20 -7.89
CA ASP A 90 -1.37 -3.05 -7.84
C ASP A 90 -1.07 -2.17 -6.63
N GLU A 91 -1.00 -2.78 -5.45
CA GLU A 91 -0.69 -2.14 -4.17
C GLU A 91 0.66 -1.41 -4.19
N THR A 92 1.69 -2.06 -4.72
CA THR A 92 3.04 -1.48 -4.80
C THR A 92 3.06 -0.27 -5.74
N VAL A 93 2.42 -0.36 -6.90
CA VAL A 93 2.37 0.73 -7.87
C VAL A 93 1.54 1.89 -7.33
N ASN A 94 0.38 1.61 -6.74
CA ASN A 94 -0.50 2.61 -6.14
C ASN A 94 0.18 3.34 -4.99
N THR A 95 0.75 2.61 -4.03
CA THR A 95 1.49 3.19 -2.91
C THR A 95 2.65 4.06 -3.42
N THR A 96 3.39 3.62 -4.43
CA THR A 96 4.46 4.42 -5.04
C THR A 96 3.92 5.71 -5.68
N THR A 97 2.78 5.65 -6.37
CA THR A 97 2.10 6.82 -6.93
C THR A 97 1.65 7.78 -5.83
N TYR A 98 1.11 7.29 -4.71
CA TYR A 98 0.71 8.11 -3.57
C TYR A 98 1.91 8.82 -2.94
N LEU A 99 3.04 8.13 -2.77
CA LEU A 99 4.28 8.73 -2.30
C LEU A 99 4.79 9.84 -3.23
N LYS A 100 4.66 9.66 -4.56
CA LYS A 100 4.98 10.72 -5.53
C LYS A 100 4.09 11.94 -5.35
N LEU A 101 2.78 11.74 -5.13
CA LEU A 101 1.85 12.86 -4.86
C LEU A 101 2.25 13.63 -3.59
N LEU A 102 2.50 12.91 -2.49
CA LEU A 102 2.94 13.52 -1.23
C LEU A 102 4.28 14.26 -1.37
N THR A 103 5.17 13.76 -2.23
CA THR A 103 6.43 14.44 -2.58
C THR A 103 6.18 15.73 -3.35
N THR A 104 5.31 15.71 -4.37
CA THR A 104 4.90 16.90 -5.14
C THR A 104 4.23 17.95 -4.25
N MET A 105 3.50 17.52 -3.22
CA MET A 105 2.90 18.41 -2.20
C MET A 105 3.91 18.94 -1.16
N GLY A 106 5.17 18.50 -1.20
CA GLY A 106 6.22 18.92 -0.26
C GLY A 106 6.06 18.33 1.16
N LEU A 107 5.33 17.23 1.32
CA LEU A 107 5.00 16.66 2.63
C LEU A 107 6.06 15.68 3.17
N MET A 108 7.00 15.22 2.32
CA MET A 108 8.04 14.26 2.69
C MET A 108 9.40 14.95 2.95
N ARG A 109 9.75 15.09 4.23
CA ARG A 109 10.99 15.73 4.68
C ARG A 109 12.12 14.72 4.87
N PHE A 110 11.90 13.64 5.62
CA PHE A 110 12.95 12.72 6.09
C PHE A 110 13.25 11.58 5.11
N HIS A 111 12.30 11.18 4.29
CA HIS A 111 12.46 10.07 3.35
C HIS A 111 12.33 10.51 1.90
N ARG A 112 13.00 9.78 1.02
CA ARG A 112 12.80 9.80 -0.43
C ARG A 112 12.20 8.46 -0.87
N ILE A 113 11.60 8.43 -2.06
CA ILE A 113 11.12 7.19 -2.67
C ILE A 113 12.35 6.34 -3.06
N GLY A 114 12.31 5.04 -2.74
CA GLY A 114 13.28 4.04 -3.16
C GLY A 114 12.75 3.19 -4.31
N GLU A 115 13.59 2.28 -4.81
CA GLU A 115 13.13 1.26 -5.76
C GLU A 115 12.20 0.26 -5.06
N ALA A 116 11.09 -0.08 -5.72
CA ALA A 116 10.19 -1.12 -5.23
C ALA A 116 10.97 -2.42 -5.03
N ALA A 117 10.62 -3.15 -3.97
CA ALA A 117 11.29 -4.38 -3.62
C ALA A 117 10.38 -5.59 -3.83
N GLN A 118 11.01 -6.74 -4.08
CA GLN A 118 10.37 -8.04 -4.21
C GLN A 118 11.01 -9.05 -3.25
N ARG A 119 10.24 -10.06 -2.86
CA ARG A 119 10.70 -11.25 -2.09
C ARG A 119 9.86 -12.46 -2.49
N GLY A 120 10.28 -13.65 -2.06
CA GLY A 120 9.61 -14.92 -2.37
C GLY A 120 10.25 -15.64 -3.55
N SER A 121 9.70 -16.79 -3.92
CA SER A 121 10.21 -17.63 -5.01
C SER A 121 9.07 -18.27 -5.79
N ILE A 122 9.25 -18.46 -7.10
CA ILE A 122 8.30 -19.18 -7.97
C ILE A 122 8.11 -20.65 -7.54
N SER A 123 9.02 -21.22 -6.76
CA SER A 123 8.92 -22.56 -6.17
C SER A 123 8.01 -22.61 -4.93
N GLY A 124 7.52 -21.48 -4.44
CA GLY A 124 6.79 -21.30 -3.17
C GLY A 124 5.34 -21.79 -3.14
N PHE A 125 4.90 -22.60 -4.12
CA PHE A 125 3.53 -23.15 -4.21
C PHE A 125 3.07 -23.87 -2.93
N ALA A 126 3.99 -24.42 -2.14
CA ALA A 126 3.67 -25.15 -0.92
C ALA A 126 3.32 -24.26 0.30
N PHE A 127 3.67 -22.96 0.30
CA PHE A 127 3.62 -22.11 1.51
C PHE A 127 2.95 -20.76 1.32
N ASN A 128 2.25 -20.52 0.20
CA ASN A 128 1.68 -19.20 -0.11
C ASN A 128 2.77 -18.08 -0.14
N ASP A 129 4.02 -18.46 -0.46
CA ASP A 129 5.20 -17.60 -0.61
C ASP A 129 5.38 -17.19 -2.09
N PHE A 130 4.28 -16.80 -2.74
CA PHE A 130 4.35 -16.22 -4.09
C PHE A 130 5.21 -14.95 -4.07
N VAL A 131 5.79 -14.57 -5.21
CA VAL A 131 6.58 -13.34 -5.33
C VAL A 131 5.72 -12.15 -4.89
N THR A 132 6.04 -11.54 -3.75
CA THR A 132 5.34 -10.37 -3.21
C THR A 132 6.17 -9.12 -3.47
N ASN A 133 5.50 -8.02 -3.80
CA ASN A 133 6.12 -6.70 -4.03
C ASN A 133 5.77 -5.72 -2.90
N THR A 134 6.59 -4.69 -2.72
CA THR A 134 6.31 -3.58 -1.80
C THR A 134 6.91 -2.27 -2.31
N ALA A 135 6.25 -1.15 -1.99
CA ALA A 135 6.83 0.17 -2.15
C ALA A 135 7.92 0.41 -1.09
N VAL A 136 8.92 1.23 -1.42
CA VAL A 136 10.06 1.49 -0.53
C VAL A 136 10.25 2.99 -0.35
N ILE A 137 10.54 3.39 0.89
CA ILE A 137 11.07 4.71 1.23
C ILE A 137 12.46 4.56 1.83
N VAL A 138 13.34 5.54 1.61
CA VAL A 138 14.71 5.55 2.10
C VAL A 138 14.92 6.78 2.95
N ASP A 139 15.36 6.58 4.19
CA ASP A 139 15.74 7.68 5.08
C ASP A 139 16.91 8.46 4.46
N LYS A 140 16.72 9.76 4.24
CA LYS A 140 17.68 10.63 3.54
C LYS A 140 18.99 10.81 4.32
N LYS A 141 18.96 10.70 5.65
CA LYS A 141 20.12 10.92 6.52
C LYS A 141 20.98 9.66 6.63
N THR A 142 20.34 8.51 6.81
CA THR A 142 21.02 7.25 7.11
C THR A 142 21.17 6.32 5.91
N GLY A 143 20.39 6.55 4.84
CA GLY A 143 20.28 5.62 3.72
C GLY A 143 19.49 4.35 4.05
N ALA A 144 18.90 4.25 5.25
CA ALA A 144 18.17 3.07 5.67
C ALA A 144 16.86 2.89 4.85
N PRO A 145 16.67 1.74 4.17
CA PRO A 145 15.46 1.46 3.42
C PRO A 145 14.36 0.85 4.30
N PHE A 146 13.13 1.28 4.08
CA PHE A 146 11.92 0.77 4.73
C PHE A 146 10.89 0.35 3.68
N ALA A 147 10.33 -0.85 3.85
CA ALA A 147 9.18 -1.31 3.09
C ALA A 147 7.89 -0.67 3.61
N ILE A 148 6.95 -0.39 2.71
CA ILE A 148 5.56 -0.01 3.02
C ILE A 148 4.67 -1.11 2.46
N ASP A 149 4.23 -2.01 3.35
CA ASP A 149 3.44 -3.19 2.99
C ASP A 149 1.95 -2.96 3.26
N SER A 150 1.20 -2.57 2.22
CA SER A 150 -0.26 -2.37 2.24
C SER A 150 -1.05 -3.64 1.89
N TYR A 151 -0.39 -4.71 1.45
CA TYR A 151 -1.06 -5.88 0.88
C TYR A 151 -1.75 -6.79 1.92
N PHE A 152 -1.19 -6.88 3.13
CA PHE A 152 -1.70 -7.80 4.15
C PHE A 152 -2.87 -7.27 4.97
N PHE A 153 -3.20 -5.98 4.86
CA PHE A 153 -4.29 -5.37 5.60
C PHE A 153 -5.42 -5.01 4.64
N GLY A 154 -6.66 -5.04 5.12
CA GLY A 154 -7.81 -4.66 4.28
C GLY A 154 -7.77 -3.18 3.91
N ASN A 155 -8.48 -2.81 2.83
CA ASN A 155 -8.54 -1.45 2.32
C ASN A 155 -8.76 -0.40 3.42
N GLY A 156 -7.93 0.64 3.43
CA GLY A 156 -8.04 1.76 4.34
C GLY A 156 -7.45 1.52 5.73
N ARG A 157 -6.71 0.44 5.92
CA ARG A 157 -5.91 0.19 7.12
C ARG A 157 -4.50 0.73 6.94
N GLU A 158 -3.84 1.10 8.06
CA GLU A 158 -2.46 1.55 7.98
C GLU A 158 -1.55 0.41 7.52
N PRO A 159 -0.74 0.61 6.46
CA PRO A 159 0.21 -0.40 6.02
C PRO A 159 1.30 -0.59 7.07
N LYS A 160 1.92 -1.77 7.09
CA LYS A 160 3.09 -1.98 7.95
C LYS A 160 4.31 -1.33 7.31
N ILE A 161 4.94 -0.42 8.04
CA ILE A 161 6.20 0.20 7.63
C ILE A 161 7.34 -0.32 8.50
N MET A 162 8.33 -0.96 7.88
CA MET A 162 9.41 -1.65 8.59
C MET A 162 10.73 -1.65 7.82
N PRO A 163 11.89 -1.91 8.45
CA PRO A 163 13.16 -2.05 7.75
C PRO A 163 13.05 -3.07 6.60
N LEU A 164 13.54 -2.71 5.41
CA LEU A 164 13.41 -3.56 4.22
C LEU A 164 14.03 -4.96 4.41
N ALA A 165 15.12 -5.04 5.18
CA ALA A 165 15.74 -6.33 5.51
C ALA A 165 14.82 -7.24 6.32
N ALA A 166 14.07 -6.70 7.29
CA ALA A 166 13.10 -7.45 8.06
C ALA A 166 11.95 -7.93 7.16
N TRP A 167 11.45 -7.06 6.28
CA TRP A 167 10.43 -7.44 5.30
C TRP A 167 10.92 -8.56 4.37
N ARG A 168 12.15 -8.50 3.86
CA ARG A 168 12.73 -9.54 3.01
C ARG A 168 12.89 -10.89 3.72
N ASN A 169 13.03 -10.89 5.05
CA ASN A 169 13.14 -12.11 5.85
C ASN A 169 11.77 -12.78 6.10
N ASN A 170 10.93 -12.82 5.07
CA ASN A 170 9.57 -13.37 5.06
C ASN A 170 8.65 -12.87 6.19
N TRP A 171 8.72 -11.57 6.52
CA TRP A 171 7.80 -11.01 7.52
C TRP A 171 6.34 -11.17 7.09
N ARG A 172 5.51 -11.60 8.04
CA ARG A 172 4.05 -11.67 7.95
C ARG A 172 3.43 -11.07 9.22
N PRO A 173 2.23 -10.45 9.14
CA PRO A 173 1.53 -10.02 10.33
C PRO A 173 1.16 -11.22 11.21
N SER A 174 1.13 -11.00 12.52
CA SER A 174 0.67 -12.01 13.47
C SER A 174 -0.83 -12.24 13.27
N LEU A 175 -1.32 -13.47 13.36
CA LEU A 175 -2.74 -13.79 13.13
C LEU A 175 -3.71 -13.07 14.10
N ASP A 176 -3.18 -12.62 15.23
CA ASP A 176 -3.79 -11.86 16.32
C ASP A 176 -3.56 -10.34 16.20
N ASP A 177 -2.94 -9.85 15.13
CA ASP A 177 -2.80 -8.41 14.88
C ASP A 177 -4.21 -7.81 14.72
N PRO A 178 -4.60 -6.83 15.56
CA PRO A 178 -5.94 -6.24 15.52
C PRO A 178 -6.23 -5.47 14.21
N ASN A 179 -5.20 -5.20 13.41
CA ASN A 179 -5.34 -4.59 12.09
C ASN A 179 -5.52 -5.63 10.98
N LEU A 180 -5.23 -6.91 11.22
CA LEU A 180 -5.63 -7.97 10.31
C LEU A 180 -7.16 -8.06 10.32
N THR A 181 -7.76 -7.86 9.15
CA THR A 181 -9.16 -8.21 8.95
C THR A 181 -9.34 -9.71 9.20
N PRO A 182 -10.27 -10.12 10.08
CA PRO A 182 -10.50 -11.54 10.34
C PRO A 182 -10.75 -12.27 9.02
N VAL A 183 -10.08 -13.40 8.80
CA VAL A 183 -10.51 -14.39 7.81
C VAL A 183 -11.94 -14.77 8.18
N PRO A 184 -12.95 -14.53 7.33
CA PRO A 184 -14.19 -15.27 7.48
C PRO A 184 -13.78 -16.73 7.29
N VAL A 185 -13.71 -17.48 8.39
CA VAL A 185 -13.58 -18.94 8.29
C VAL A 185 -14.80 -19.37 7.49
N ALA A 186 -14.61 -19.74 6.24
CA ALA A 186 -15.66 -20.37 5.47
C ALA A 186 -16.17 -21.52 6.33
N SER A 187 -17.42 -21.43 6.79
CA SER A 187 -18.04 -22.47 7.58
C SER A 187 -17.91 -23.74 6.76
N ARG A 188 -17.05 -24.66 7.21
CA ARG A 188 -17.02 -26.02 6.67
C ARG A 188 -18.35 -26.64 7.06
N THR A 189 -19.37 -26.47 6.23
CA THR A 189 -20.51 -27.36 6.22
C THR A 189 -20.00 -28.71 5.76
N VAL A 190 -19.64 -29.56 6.73
CA VAL A 190 -19.47 -30.99 6.51
C VAL A 190 -20.85 -31.52 6.11
N PRO A 191 -21.04 -32.03 4.87
CA PRO A 191 -22.30 -32.69 4.52
C PRO A 191 -22.47 -33.92 5.41
N ARG A 192 -23.66 -34.08 5.99
CA ARG A 192 -24.05 -35.31 6.69
C ARG A 192 -24.27 -36.44 5.70
#